data_AF-A0A210RZ18-F1
#
_entry.id   AF-A0A210RZ18-F1
#
_cell.length_a   1.000
_cell.length_b   1.000
_cell.length_c   1.000
_cell.angle_alpha   90.00
_cell.angle_beta   90.00
_cell.angle_gamma   90.00
#
_symmetry.space_group_name_H-M   'P 1'
#
loop_
_entity.id
_entity.type
_entity.pdbx_description
1 polymer ?
#
loop_
_entity_poly.entity_id
_entity_poly.type
_entity_poly.pdbx_seq_one_letter_code
_entity_poly.pdbx_strand_id
1 'polypeptide(L)'
;MTVSKPSSFLSTSLYAISGTVSNLNNELLEYVNPEKPTHDHSSIYYKRFFISKFNLGDKAIEAKFSTPMKIADGDLLTVSGYAKGEIFQVLAYQNTSQQVSSHENWVMLGLGALFFAAVALGLLNSELVTEGALVPKLFLLGFTLVAIYMGYRALLIREAIKLLST
;
A
#
# COMPACT_ATOMS: atom_id res chain seq x y z
N MET A 1 4.14 -26.13 -3.11
CA MET A 1 4.88 -25.87 -1.87
C MET A 1 4.83 -24.38 -1.59
N THR A 2 4.17 -23.97 -0.50
CA THR A 2 4.04 -22.56 -0.08
C THR A 2 5.23 -22.19 0.79
N VAL A 3 6.16 -21.40 0.28
CA VAL A 3 7.30 -20.90 1.06
C VAL A 3 6.85 -19.65 1.82
N SER A 4 6.45 -19.80 3.09
CA SER A 4 6.19 -18.65 3.96
C SER A 4 7.48 -18.19 4.61
N LYS A 5 8.08 -17.11 4.10
CA LYS A 5 9.24 -16.46 4.73
C LYS A 5 8.74 -15.32 5.63
N PRO A 6 8.84 -15.44 6.96
CA PRO A 6 8.46 -14.36 7.86
C PRO A 6 9.53 -13.27 7.90
N SER A 7 9.14 -12.00 7.78
CA SER A 7 9.92 -10.88 8.30
C SER A 7 9.05 -10.08 9.28
N SER A 8 9.60 -9.76 10.45
CA SER A 8 8.92 -8.93 11.45
C SER A 8 9.42 -7.50 11.32
N PHE A 9 8.53 -6.56 11.02
CA PHE A 9 8.85 -5.13 11.02
C PHE A 9 7.94 -4.38 11.99
N LEU A 10 8.54 -3.87 13.07
CA LEU A 10 7.97 -3.07 14.17
C LEU A 10 6.83 -3.73 14.98
N SER A 11 5.93 -4.49 14.36
CA SER A 11 4.89 -5.35 14.96
C SER A 11 4.13 -6.20 13.92
N THR A 12 4.39 -5.99 12.63
CA THR A 12 3.67 -6.67 11.54
C THR A 12 4.55 -7.76 10.93
N SER A 13 4.03 -8.97 10.91
CA SER A 13 4.62 -10.12 10.23
C SER A 13 4.27 -10.05 8.74
N LEU A 14 5.29 -9.89 7.91
CA LEU A 14 5.16 -10.02 6.46
C LEU A 14 5.46 -11.46 6.05
N TYR A 15 4.72 -11.94 5.05
CA TYR A 15 4.87 -13.27 4.48
C TYR A 15 4.95 -13.16 2.96
N ALA A 16 5.76 -14.02 2.35
CA ALA A 16 5.64 -14.35 0.94
C ALA A 16 4.76 -15.59 0.78
N ILE A 17 3.94 -15.64 -0.26
CA ILE A 17 3.10 -16.79 -0.63
C ILE A 17 3.28 -17.00 -2.12
N SER A 18 3.76 -18.18 -2.51
CA SER A 18 3.89 -18.59 -3.90
C SER A 18 2.88 -19.69 -4.23
N GLY A 19 2.29 -19.64 -5.41
CA GLY A 19 1.37 -20.66 -5.89
C GLY A 19 0.90 -20.40 -7.33
N THR A 20 0.07 -21.31 -7.83
CA THR A 20 -0.63 -21.13 -9.09
C THR A 20 -1.93 -20.37 -8.84
N VAL A 21 -2.16 -19.32 -9.63
CA VAL A 21 -3.40 -18.54 -9.58
C VAL A 21 -4.56 -19.41 -10.02
N SER A 22 -5.64 -19.42 -9.22
CA SER A 22 -6.89 -20.05 -9.57
C SER A 22 -8.07 -19.24 -9.05
N ASN A 23 -9.23 -19.37 -9.70
CA ASN A 23 -10.47 -18.68 -9.34
C ASN A 23 -10.29 -17.15 -9.29
N LEU A 24 -9.61 -16.60 -10.31
CA LEU A 24 -9.37 -15.18 -10.42
C LEU A 24 -10.67 -14.41 -10.69
N ASN A 25 -11.04 -13.53 -9.76
CA ASN A 25 -12.12 -12.57 -9.90
C ASN A 25 -11.58 -11.15 -9.71
N ASN A 26 -11.95 -10.24 -10.61
CA ASN A 26 -11.52 -8.84 -10.57
C ASN A 26 -12.72 -7.93 -10.31
N GLU A 27 -12.56 -7.03 -9.34
CA GLU A 27 -13.53 -6.02 -8.94
C GLU A 27 -12.93 -4.63 -9.11
N LEU A 28 -13.74 -3.68 -9.55
CA LEU A 28 -13.36 -2.27 -9.66
C LEU A 28 -14.19 -1.45 -8.68
N LEU A 29 -13.52 -0.80 -7.73
CA LEU A 29 -14.14 0.23 -6.91
C LEU A 29 -13.78 1.59 -7.49
N GLU A 30 -14.79 2.32 -7.95
CA GLU A 30 -14.64 3.65 -8.51
C GLU A 30 -15.32 4.67 -7.58
N TYR A 31 -14.54 5.66 -7.14
CA TYR A 31 -15.03 6.81 -6.38
C TYR A 31 -15.02 8.03 -7.27
N VAL A 32 -16.17 8.69 -7.39
CA VAL A 32 -16.31 9.94 -8.13
C VAL A 32 -15.97 11.10 -7.20
N ASN A 33 -15.09 12.00 -7.64
CA ASN A 33 -14.85 13.26 -6.95
C ASN A 33 -16.17 14.08 -6.93
N PRO A 34 -16.70 14.48 -5.76
CA PRO A 34 -17.92 15.28 -5.68
C PRO A 34 -17.85 16.61 -6.45
N GLU A 35 -16.65 17.15 -6.65
CA GLU A 35 -16.41 18.39 -7.38
C GLU A 35 -16.37 18.21 -8.91
N LYS A 36 -16.67 17.00 -9.40
CA LYS A 36 -16.70 16.70 -10.83
C LYS A 36 -17.74 17.58 -11.55
N PRO A 37 -17.35 18.36 -12.57
CA PRO A 37 -18.30 19.09 -13.41
C PRO A 37 -19.31 18.14 -14.10
N THR A 38 -20.57 18.56 -14.22
CA THR A 38 -21.67 17.72 -14.74
C THR A 38 -21.47 17.24 -16.18
N HIS A 39 -20.69 17.96 -16.98
CA HIS A 39 -20.45 17.66 -18.39
C HIS A 39 -19.01 17.20 -18.70
N ASP A 40 -18.15 17.08 -17.69
CA ASP A 40 -16.79 16.59 -17.88
C ASP A 40 -16.71 15.10 -17.52
N HIS A 41 -16.46 14.25 -18.51
CA HIS A 41 -16.35 12.80 -18.32
C HIS A 41 -14.90 12.32 -18.20
N SER A 42 -13.96 13.24 -17.98
CA SER A 42 -12.54 12.92 -17.86
C SER A 42 -12.27 11.96 -16.70
N SER A 43 -11.37 11.00 -16.94
CA SER A 43 -10.97 9.99 -15.94
C SER A 43 -10.28 10.57 -14.72
N ILE A 44 -9.84 11.83 -14.77
CA ILE A 44 -9.17 12.55 -13.66
C ILE A 44 -10.06 12.71 -12.42
N TYR A 45 -11.39 12.69 -12.60
CA TYR A 45 -12.35 12.82 -11.50
C TYR A 45 -12.68 11.50 -10.82
N TYR A 46 -12.06 10.40 -11.27
CA TYR A 46 -12.36 9.06 -10.79
C TYR A 46 -11.15 8.47 -10.07
N LYS A 47 -11.32 8.17 -8.79
CA LYS A 47 -10.34 7.41 -8.04
C LYS A 47 -10.71 5.94 -8.10
N ARG A 48 -9.91 5.16 -8.83
CA ARG A 48 -10.13 3.73 -9.06
C ARG A 48 -9.23 2.90 -8.16
N PHE A 49 -9.82 1.87 -7.56
CA PHE A 49 -9.08 0.82 -6.89
C PHE A 49 -9.45 -0.51 -7.55
N PHE A 50 -8.44 -1.22 -8.00
CA PHE A 50 -8.58 -2.54 -8.59
C PHE A 50 -8.37 -3.57 -7.50
N ILE A 51 -9.40 -4.37 -7.25
CA ILE A 51 -9.38 -5.46 -6.29
C ILE A 51 -9.32 -6.76 -7.10
N SER A 52 -8.34 -7.59 -6.82
CA SER A 52 -8.20 -8.92 -7.42
C SER A 52 -8.29 -9.96 -6.31
N LYS A 53 -9.30 -10.82 -6.39
CA LYS A 53 -9.55 -11.94 -5.48
C LYS A 53 -9.19 -13.23 -6.21
N PHE A 54 -8.33 -14.05 -5.63
CA PHE A 54 -7.87 -15.29 -6.25
C PHE A 54 -7.30 -16.24 -5.20
N ASN A 55 -7.11 -17.49 -5.57
CA ASN A 55 -6.48 -18.50 -4.74
C ASN A 55 -5.03 -18.76 -5.19
N LEU A 56 -4.13 -18.92 -4.23
CA LEU A 56 -2.78 -19.45 -4.42
C LEU A 56 -2.64 -20.76 -3.66
N GLY A 57 -2.83 -21.88 -4.36
CA GLY A 57 -3.04 -23.17 -3.70
C GLY A 57 -4.29 -23.11 -2.82
N ASP A 58 -4.15 -23.45 -1.53
CA ASP A 58 -5.27 -23.48 -0.57
C ASP A 58 -5.53 -22.14 0.13
N LYS A 59 -4.86 -21.05 -0.28
CA LYS A 59 -4.99 -19.74 0.36
C LYS A 59 -5.76 -18.76 -0.52
N ALA A 60 -6.83 -18.19 0.03
CA ALA A 60 -7.53 -17.06 -0.56
C ALA A 60 -6.72 -15.77 -0.38
N ILE A 61 -6.57 -15.02 -1.46
CA ILE A 61 -5.80 -13.77 -1.53
C ILE A 61 -6.73 -12.67 -2.04
N GLU A 62 -6.67 -11.51 -1.40
CA GLU A 62 -7.29 -10.28 -1.89
C GLU A 62 -6.21 -9.21 -2.03
N ALA A 63 -5.99 -8.79 -3.26
CA ALA A 63 -5.02 -7.77 -3.59
C ALA A 63 -5.74 -6.49 -4.02
N LYS A 64 -5.38 -5.36 -3.42
CA LYS A 64 -5.93 -4.04 -3.77
C LYS A 64 -4.79 -3.14 -4.25
N PHE A 65 -4.88 -2.69 -5.49
CA PHE A 65 -3.89 -1.81 -6.11
C PHE A 65 -4.54 -0.61 -6.79
N SER A 66 -3.76 0.45 -7.00
CA SER A 66 -4.16 1.63 -7.79
C SER A 66 -4.16 1.37 -9.30
N THR A 67 -3.57 0.27 -9.73
CA THR A 67 -3.51 -0.18 -11.12
C THR A 67 -3.93 -1.65 -11.20
N PRO A 68 -4.53 -2.11 -12.31
CA PRO A 68 -4.88 -3.52 -12.46
C PRO A 68 -3.66 -4.41 -12.32
N MET A 69 -3.81 -5.53 -11.59
CA MET A 69 -2.78 -6.57 -11.58
C MET A 69 -2.68 -7.23 -12.96
N LYS A 70 -1.46 -7.57 -13.36
CA LYS A 70 -1.19 -8.38 -14.56
C LYS A 70 -1.05 -9.85 -14.17
N ILE A 71 -2.19 -10.53 -14.05
CA ILE A 71 -2.31 -11.94 -13.66
C ILE A 71 -3.42 -12.63 -14.45
N ALA A 72 -3.29 -13.92 -14.67
CA ALA A 72 -4.30 -14.80 -15.26
C ALA A 72 -4.38 -16.13 -14.50
N ASP A 73 -5.50 -16.85 -14.61
CA ASP A 73 -5.61 -18.20 -14.07
C ASP A 73 -4.55 -19.12 -14.70
N GLY A 74 -3.89 -19.93 -13.85
CA GLY A 74 -2.77 -20.78 -14.25
C GLY A 74 -1.38 -20.12 -14.12
N ASP A 75 -1.30 -18.81 -13.87
CA ASP A 75 -0.01 -18.15 -13.67
C ASP A 75 0.69 -18.59 -12.38
N LEU A 76 2.02 -18.69 -12.43
CA LEU A 76 2.84 -18.86 -11.24
C LEU A 76 3.10 -17.48 -10.61
N LEU A 77 2.50 -17.24 -9.47
CA LEU A 77 2.51 -15.96 -8.78
C LEU A 77 3.14 -16.10 -7.40
N THR A 78 3.97 -15.13 -7.04
CA THR A 78 4.39 -14.89 -5.67
C THR A 78 3.88 -13.54 -5.20
N VAL A 79 3.16 -13.51 -4.08
CA VAL A 79 2.68 -12.30 -3.43
C VAL A 79 3.38 -12.11 -2.11
N SER A 80 3.63 -10.86 -1.71
CA SER A 80 4.15 -10.52 -0.39
C SER A 80 3.28 -9.47 0.28
N GLY A 81 3.04 -9.65 1.57
CA GLY A 81 2.04 -8.89 2.31
C GLY A 81 1.89 -9.35 3.75
N TYR A 82 0.82 -8.94 4.41
CA TYR A 82 0.51 -9.32 5.78
C TYR A 82 -0.95 -9.78 5.92
N ALA A 83 -1.20 -10.67 6.88
CA ALA A 83 -2.55 -11.06 7.23
C ALA A 83 -3.24 -9.96 8.04
N LYS A 84 -4.46 -9.61 7.68
CA LYS A 84 -5.32 -8.67 8.41
C LYS A 84 -6.69 -9.32 8.61
N GLY A 85 -6.84 -10.06 9.71
CA GLY A 85 -7.99 -10.93 9.91
C GLY A 85 -7.94 -12.12 8.94
N GLU A 86 -9.04 -12.36 8.22
CA GLU A 86 -9.13 -13.43 7.22
C GLU A 86 -8.56 -13.04 5.84
N ILE A 87 -8.21 -11.76 5.65
CA ILE A 87 -7.77 -11.22 4.37
C ILE A 87 -6.26 -11.07 4.35
N PHE A 88 -5.61 -11.57 3.30
CA PHE A 88 -4.19 -11.35 3.06
C PHE A 88 -3.97 -10.09 2.23
N GLN A 89 -3.54 -9.00 2.87
CA GLN A 89 -3.30 -7.73 2.21
C GLN A 89 -1.97 -7.77 1.44
N VAL A 90 -2.06 -7.81 0.11
CA VAL A 90 -0.89 -7.80 -0.77
C VAL A 90 -0.26 -6.40 -0.84
N LEU A 91 1.05 -6.31 -0.67
CA LEU A 91 1.85 -5.08 -0.80
C LEU A 91 2.70 -5.06 -2.08
N ALA A 92 3.15 -6.24 -2.51
CA ALA A 92 3.90 -6.42 -3.74
C ALA A 92 3.61 -7.82 -4.32
N TYR A 93 3.78 -7.98 -5.62
CA TYR A 93 3.69 -9.28 -6.28
C TYR A 93 4.70 -9.42 -7.41
N GLN A 94 4.99 -10.67 -7.75
CA GLN A 94 5.78 -11.07 -8.90
C GLN A 94 5.07 -12.21 -9.62
N ASN A 95 4.68 -11.96 -10.86
CA ASN A 95 4.16 -12.96 -11.79
C ASN A 95 5.32 -13.52 -12.61
N THR A 96 5.73 -14.74 -12.29
CA THR A 96 6.85 -15.41 -12.94
C THR A 96 6.49 -15.82 -14.38
N SER A 97 5.25 -16.22 -14.62
CA SER A 97 4.77 -16.61 -15.96
C SER A 97 4.84 -15.46 -16.96
N GLN A 98 4.46 -14.25 -16.52
CA GLN A 98 4.44 -13.05 -17.37
C GLN A 98 5.69 -12.17 -17.23
N GLN A 99 6.65 -12.53 -16.37
CA GLN A 99 7.85 -11.75 -16.05
C GLN A 99 7.57 -10.30 -15.60
N VAL A 100 6.48 -10.10 -14.86
CA VAL A 100 6.08 -8.78 -14.34
C VAL A 100 6.16 -8.78 -12.82
N SER A 101 6.75 -7.74 -12.26
CA SER A 101 6.62 -7.40 -10.83
C SER A 101 5.90 -6.07 -10.66
N SER A 102 5.16 -5.92 -9.57
CA SER A 102 4.54 -4.66 -9.22
C SER A 102 4.46 -4.49 -7.71
N HIS A 103 4.56 -3.24 -7.29
CA HIS A 103 4.44 -2.82 -5.91
C HIS A 103 3.97 -1.36 -5.91
N GLU A 104 3.41 -0.90 -4.80
CA GLU A 104 3.11 0.51 -4.65
C GLU A 104 4.40 1.36 -4.51
N ASN A 105 4.33 2.64 -4.88
CA ASN A 105 5.51 3.51 -4.93
C ASN A 105 5.96 3.95 -3.52
N TRP A 106 6.74 3.08 -2.87
CA TRP A 106 7.26 3.29 -1.52
C TRP A 106 8.21 4.48 -1.42
N VAL A 107 8.91 4.84 -2.51
CA VAL A 107 9.82 6.00 -2.54
C VAL A 107 9.03 7.29 -2.36
N MET A 108 7.91 7.43 -3.07
CA MET A 108 7.05 8.61 -2.91
C MET A 108 6.43 8.71 -1.51
N LEU A 109 6.07 7.57 -0.91
CA LEU A 109 5.63 7.55 0.50
C LEU A 109 6.75 7.97 1.46
N GLY A 110 7.99 7.50 1.22
CA GLY A 110 9.15 7.87 2.02
C GLY A 110 9.50 9.36 1.89
N LEU A 111 9.48 9.91 0.67
CA LEU A 111 9.68 11.35 0.44
C LEU A 111 8.59 12.18 1.09
N GLY A 112 7.32 11.76 0.98
CA GLY A 112 6.21 12.41 1.68
C GLY A 112 6.38 12.39 3.21
N ALA A 113 6.83 11.26 3.77
CA ALA A 113 7.12 11.15 5.20
C ALA A 113 8.21 12.13 5.64
N LEU A 114 9.30 12.26 4.88
CA LEU A 114 10.37 13.23 5.16
C LEU A 114 9.88 14.67 5.06
N PHE A 115 9.04 14.97 4.06
CA PHE A 115 8.45 16.30 3.91
C PHE A 115 7.59 16.68 5.12
N PHE A 116 6.66 15.82 5.53
CA PHE A 116 5.82 16.09 6.69
C PHE A 116 6.62 16.15 8.00
N ALA A 117 7.67 15.33 8.14
CA ALA A 117 8.58 15.41 9.27
C ALA A 117 9.33 16.76 9.32
N ALA A 118 9.80 17.26 8.17
CA ALA A 118 10.45 18.56 8.09
C ALA A 118 9.49 19.71 8.46
N VAL A 119 8.24 19.66 7.99
CA VAL A 119 7.20 20.63 8.38
C VAL A 119 6.91 20.57 9.88
N ALA A 120 6.79 19.36 10.45
CA ALA A 120 6.58 19.18 11.88
C ALA A 120 7.76 19.73 12.70
N LEU A 121 9.00 19.49 12.29
CA LEU A 121 10.19 20.06 12.93
C LEU A 121 10.22 21.59 12.83
N GLY A 122 9.84 22.16 11.69
CA GLY A 122 9.71 23.61 11.54
C GLY A 122 8.68 24.20 12.52
N LEU A 123 7.51 23.58 12.64
CA LEU A 123 6.46 24.01 13.57
C LEU A 123 6.86 23.83 15.03
N LEU A 124 7.56 22.75 15.38
CA LEU A 124 8.05 22.50 16.73
C LEU A 124 8.96 23.64 17.22
N ASN A 125 9.73 24.24 16.32
CA ASN A 125 10.63 25.36 16.61
C ASN A 125 9.96 26.74 16.44
N SER A 126 8.66 26.79 16.14
CA SER A 126 7.94 28.06 15.97
C SER A 126 7.52 28.67 17.30
N GLU A 127 7.62 30.00 17.40
CA GLU A 127 7.19 30.77 18.59
C GLU A 127 5.72 30.48 18.95
N LEU A 128 4.88 30.30 17.94
CA LEU A 128 3.46 29.99 18.08
C LEU A 128 3.17 28.70 18.87
N VAL A 129 3.99 27.66 18.70
CA VAL A 129 3.85 26.41 19.47
C VAL A 129 4.39 26.59 20.89
N THR A 130 5.49 27.32 21.06
CA THR A 130 6.12 27.57 22.36
C THR A 130 5.30 28.48 23.25
N GLU A 131 4.62 29.47 22.68
CA GLU A 131 3.68 30.38 23.35
C GLU A 131 2.36 29.71 23.72
N GLY A 132 2.17 28.47 23.28
CA GLY A 132 1.07 27.63 23.74
C GLY A 132 -0.19 27.68 22.89
N ALA A 133 -0.15 28.28 21.69
CA ALA A 133 -1.31 28.33 20.81
C ALA A 133 -1.79 26.92 20.45
N LEU A 134 -3.10 26.68 20.58
CA LEU A 134 -3.70 25.35 20.40
C LEU A 134 -3.62 24.87 18.95
N VAL A 135 -3.95 25.75 17.99
CA VAL A 135 -4.04 25.39 16.58
C VAL A 135 -2.69 24.88 16.01
N PRO A 136 -1.56 25.58 16.20
CA PRO A 136 -0.25 25.09 15.78
C PRO A 136 0.15 23.75 16.40
N LYS A 137 -0.22 23.49 17.67
CA LYS A 137 0.02 22.20 18.34
C LYS A 137 -0.77 21.05 17.70
N LEU A 138 -2.02 21.30 17.29
CA LEU A 138 -2.82 20.32 16.57
C LEU A 138 -2.24 20.01 15.19
N PHE A 139 -1.76 21.04 14.47
CA PHE A 139 -1.07 20.82 13.20
C PHE A 139 0.24 20.05 13.38
N LEU A 140 1.05 20.39 14.37
CA LEU A 140 2.26 19.64 14.73
C LEU A 140 1.94 18.17 14.94
N LEU A 141 0.97 17.86 15.80
CA LEU A 141 0.54 16.49 16.08
C LEU A 141 0.05 15.79 14.80
N GLY A 142 -0.77 16.46 13.99
CA GLY A 142 -1.27 15.93 12.73
C GLY A 142 -0.14 15.57 11.75
N PHE A 143 0.79 16.49 11.51
CA PHE A 143 1.91 16.25 10.61
C PHE A 143 2.86 15.17 11.13
N THR A 144 3.12 15.12 12.43
CA THR A 144 3.91 14.05 13.03
C THR A 144 3.25 12.69 12.82
N LEU A 145 1.95 12.55 13.07
CA LEU A 145 1.24 11.29 12.86
C LEU A 145 1.22 10.86 11.39
N VAL A 146 1.00 11.79 10.47
CA VAL A 146 1.05 11.52 9.03
C VAL A 146 2.45 11.07 8.61
N ALA A 147 3.50 11.74 9.07
CA ALA A 147 4.88 11.37 8.78
C ALA A 147 5.22 9.95 9.27
N ILE A 148 4.86 9.63 10.51
CA ILE A 148 5.07 8.29 11.10
C ILE A 148 4.32 7.24 10.29
N TYR A 149 3.04 7.47 9.99
CA TYR A 149 2.22 6.53 9.23
C TYR A 149 2.78 6.28 7.82
N MET A 150 3.10 7.33 7.08
CA MET A 150 3.66 7.21 5.73
C MET A 150 5.03 6.54 5.75
N GLY A 151 5.90 6.88 6.71
CA GLY A 151 7.21 6.27 6.88
C GLY A 151 7.11 4.78 7.20
N TYR A 152 6.24 4.40 8.14
CA TYR A 152 5.94 3.01 8.44
C TYR A 152 5.45 2.25 7.20
N ARG A 153 4.48 2.81 6.47
CA ARG A 153 3.91 2.17 5.28
C ARG A 153 4.93 2.03 4.16
N ALA A 154 5.78 3.02 3.95
CA ALA A 154 6.88 2.96 2.98
C ALA A 154 7.87 1.82 3.32
N LEU A 155 8.26 1.71 4.59
CA LEU A 155 9.19 0.66 5.05
C LEU A 155 8.57 -0.74 4.92
N LEU A 156 7.28 -0.91 5.23
CA LEU A 156 6.59 -2.17 5.02
C LEU A 156 6.60 -2.63 3.56
N ILE A 157 6.30 -1.74 2.61
CA ILE A 157 6.32 -2.09 1.17
C ILE A 157 7.75 -2.45 0.75
N ARG A 158 8.75 -1.67 1.18
CA ARG A 158 10.15 -1.95 0.89
C ARG A 158 10.55 -3.34 1.37
N GLU A 159 10.12 -3.73 2.57
CA GLU A 159 10.42 -5.04 3.13
C GLU A 159 9.67 -6.15 2.38
N ALA A 160 8.43 -5.91 1.97
CA ALA A 160 7.65 -6.82 1.11
C ALA A 160 8.32 -7.05 -0.25
N ILE A 161 8.91 -6.02 -0.86
CA ILE A 161 9.68 -6.13 -2.12
C ILE A 161 10.92 -7.01 -1.91
N LYS A 162 11.67 -6.80 -0.82
CA LYS A 162 12.84 -7.64 -0.52
C LYS A 162 12.49 -9.11 -0.37
N LEU A 163 11.32 -9.42 0.20
CA LEU A 163 10.85 -10.81 0.32
C LEU A 163 10.58 -11.48 -1.02
N LEU A 164 10.22 -10.73 -2.06
CA LEU A 164 10.03 -11.25 -3.43
C LEU A 164 11.35 -11.46 -4.17
N SER A 165 12.36 -10.65 -3.86
CA SER A 165 13.67 -10.69 -4.51
C SER A 165 14.61 -11.78 -3.97
N THR A 166 14.18 -12.58 -2.98
CA THR A 166 14.99 -13.67 -2.41
C THR A 166 14.51 -15.02 -2.92
#